data_AF-A0A2S9WX04-F1
#
_entry.id   AF-A0A2S9WX04-F1
#
_cell.length_a   1.000
_cell.length_b   1.000
_cell.length_c   1.000
_cell.angle_alpha   90.00
_cell.angle_beta   90.00
_cell.angle_gamma   90.00
#
_symmetry.space_group_name_H-M   'P 1'
#
loop_
_entity.id
_entity.type
_entity.pdbx_description
1 polymer ?
#
loop_
_entity_poly.entity_id
_entity_poly.type
_entity_poly.pdbx_seq_one_letter_code
_entity_poly.pdbx_strand_id
1 'polypeptide(L)'
;MRKLLTCSILLWLAGCQNIEKSPKPDDFYGDDKMIEIMADLYLMEASMTTNRVTFTDLKVLPHEFIYDKYDTDSLTFAENLEYYTDRNDKYLELMEQVKTKMEVLRDTIDSNMSTQKTSGSASLEPKVSLEEDPDND
;
A
#
# COMPACT_ATOMS: atom_id res chain seq x y z
N MET A 1 -35.47 -21.90 -26.15
CA MET A 1 -34.21 -22.63 -26.46
C MET A 1 -33.36 -21.91 -27.50
N ARG A 2 -33.82 -21.64 -28.73
CA ARG A 2 -33.04 -20.89 -29.77
C ARG A 2 -32.63 -19.46 -29.35
N LYS A 3 -33.51 -18.74 -28.65
CA LYS A 3 -33.24 -17.38 -28.15
C LYS A 3 -32.17 -17.34 -27.03
N LEU A 4 -32.08 -18.41 -26.24
CA LEU A 4 -31.07 -18.56 -25.18
C LEU A 4 -29.70 -18.88 -25.77
N LEU A 5 -29.65 -19.75 -26.79
CA LEU A 5 -28.45 -20.02 -27.58
C LEU A 5 -27.89 -18.75 -28.25
N THR A 6 -28.76 -17.89 -28.80
CA THR A 6 -28.33 -16.61 -29.37
C THR A 6 -27.83 -15.62 -28.32
N CYS A 7 -28.39 -15.59 -27.11
CA CYS A 7 -27.85 -14.73 -26.04
C CYS A 7 -26.51 -15.25 -25.53
N SER A 8 -26.34 -16.57 -25.40
CA SER A 8 -25.09 -17.19 -24.97
C SER A 8 -23.94 -16.93 -25.96
N ILE A 9 -24.21 -16.97 -27.27
CA ILE A 9 -23.18 -16.68 -28.29
C ILE A 9 -22.78 -15.20 -28.33
N LEU A 10 -23.74 -14.29 -28.07
CA LEU A 10 -23.48 -12.86 -27.98
C LEU A 10 -22.64 -12.51 -26.75
N LEU A 11 -22.89 -13.19 -25.62
CA LEU A 11 -22.11 -13.02 -24.39
C LEU A 11 -20.67 -13.52 -24.56
N TRP A 12 -20.45 -14.56 -25.36
CA TRP A 12 -19.12 -15.10 -25.63
C TRP A 12 -18.27 -14.18 -26.51
N LEU A 13 -18.91 -13.44 -27.44
CA LEU A 13 -18.23 -12.46 -28.29
C LEU A 13 -17.81 -11.18 -27.54
N ALA A 14 -18.43 -10.88 -26.38
CA ALA A 14 -18.08 -9.73 -25.54
C ALA A 14 -16.85 -9.96 -24.63
N GLY A 15 -16.33 -11.19 -24.56
CA GLY A 15 -15.25 -11.56 -23.64
C GLY A 15 -13.82 -11.31 -24.16
N CYS A 16 -13.64 -11.01 -25.45
CA CYS A 16 -12.31 -10.71 -26.01
C CYS A 16 -11.96 -9.23 -25.74
N GLN A 17 -11.43 -8.94 -24.55
CA GLN A 17 -10.70 -7.70 -24.32
C GLN A 17 -9.22 -7.93 -24.66
N ASN A 18 -8.68 -7.12 -25.58
CA ASN A 18 -7.23 -7.04 -25.74
C ASN A 18 -6.66 -6.46 -24.45
N ILE A 19 -5.85 -7.24 -23.74
CA ILE A 19 -5.12 -6.80 -22.56
C ILE A 19 -3.88 -6.06 -23.07
N GLU A 20 -4.05 -4.78 -23.38
CA GLU A 20 -2.92 -3.90 -23.66
C GLU A 20 -2.36 -3.42 -22.32
N LYS A 21 -1.06 -3.63 -22.10
CA LYS A 21 -0.41 -3.24 -20.86
C LYS A 21 -0.44 -1.72 -20.70
N SER A 22 -0.64 -1.24 -19.49
CA SER A 22 -0.60 0.19 -19.21
C SER A 22 0.76 0.76 -19.64
N PRO A 23 0.77 1.90 -20.35
CA PRO A 23 1.99 2.51 -20.85
C PRO A 23 2.89 2.91 -19.68
N LYS A 24 4.18 3.07 -19.97
CA LYS A 24 5.10 3.65 -18.99
C LYS A 24 4.76 5.14 -18.84
N PRO A 25 4.53 5.66 -17.61
CA PRO A 25 4.26 7.07 -17.39
C PRO A 25 5.43 7.95 -17.84
N ASP A 26 5.14 9.20 -18.20
CA ASP A 26 6.16 10.18 -18.59
C ASP A 26 7.06 10.53 -17.40
N ASP A 27 6.45 10.81 -16.23
CA ASP A 27 7.17 10.94 -14.96
C ASP A 27 7.20 9.60 -14.21
N PHE A 28 8.09 8.73 -14.65
CA PHE A 28 8.23 7.40 -14.08
C PHE A 28 9.11 7.40 -12.83
N TYR A 29 8.59 6.89 -11.72
CA TYR A 29 9.28 6.85 -10.44
C TYR A 29 10.52 5.94 -10.43
N GLY A 30 10.52 4.84 -11.20
CA GLY A 30 11.46 3.76 -10.97
C GLY A 30 11.13 2.95 -9.72
N ASP A 31 11.82 1.82 -9.56
CA ASP A 31 11.52 0.85 -8.50
C ASP A 31 11.80 1.48 -7.12
N ASP A 32 12.98 2.09 -6.95
CA ASP A 32 13.42 2.68 -5.67
C ASP A 32 12.44 3.73 -5.14
N LYS A 33 12.12 4.77 -5.93
CA LYS A 33 11.19 5.84 -5.50
C LYS A 33 9.81 5.28 -5.17
N MET A 34 9.32 4.31 -5.95
CA MET A 34 8.02 3.68 -5.68
C MET A 34 8.03 2.86 -4.38
N ILE A 35 9.11 2.13 -4.10
CA ILE A 35 9.29 1.40 -2.83
C ILE A 35 9.27 2.37 -1.65
N GLU A 36 9.95 3.51 -1.76
CA GLU A 36 9.96 4.55 -0.70
C GLU A 36 8.57 5.16 -0.47
N ILE A 37 7.90 5.55 -1.55
CA ILE A 37 6.53 6.10 -1.50
C ILE A 37 5.59 5.11 -0.83
N MET A 38 5.59 3.84 -1.26
CA MET A 38 4.70 2.81 -0.72
C MET A 38 4.98 2.53 0.76
N ALA A 39 6.25 2.41 1.15
CA ALA A 39 6.62 2.16 2.55
C ALA A 39 6.16 3.30 3.47
N ASP A 40 6.36 4.56 3.07
CA ASP A 40 5.90 5.70 3.87
C ASP A 40 4.38 5.83 3.91
N LEU A 41 3.71 5.53 2.80
CA LEU A 41 2.26 5.52 2.74
C LEU A 41 1.70 4.52 3.75
N TYR A 42 2.19 3.27 3.73
CA TYR A 42 1.75 2.24 4.68
C TYR A 42 2.13 2.57 6.12
N LEU A 43 3.29 3.20 6.35
CA LEU A 43 3.68 3.65 7.69
C LEU A 43 2.70 4.72 8.21
N MET A 44 2.30 5.66 7.37
CA MET A 44 1.30 6.66 7.75
C MET A 44 -0.07 6.03 7.97
N GLU A 45 -0.51 5.11 7.12
CA GLU A 45 -1.77 4.39 7.32
C GLU A 45 -1.79 3.62 8.65
N ALA A 46 -0.71 2.91 8.98
CA ALA A 46 -0.56 2.22 10.27
C ALA A 46 -0.56 3.21 11.46
N SER A 47 0.01 4.40 11.27
CA SER A 47 -0.03 5.45 12.29
C SER A 47 -1.44 6.03 12.48
N MET A 48 -2.20 6.17 11.38
CA MET A 48 -3.58 6.64 11.44
C MET A 48 -4.51 5.63 12.10
N THR A 49 -4.37 4.34 11.79
CA THR A 49 -5.24 3.30 12.37
C THR A 49 -5.07 3.22 13.89
N THR A 50 -3.88 3.52 14.40
CA THR A 50 -3.59 3.53 15.85
C THR A 50 -4.04 4.82 16.57
N ASN A 51 -4.02 5.99 15.91
CA ASN A 51 -4.43 7.26 16.54
C ASN A 51 -5.22 8.19 15.60
N ARG A 52 -6.41 7.75 15.19
CA ARG A 52 -7.28 8.50 14.26
C ARG A 52 -7.63 9.92 14.72
N VAL A 53 -7.82 10.12 16.03
CA VAL A 53 -8.26 11.41 16.58
C VAL A 53 -7.19 12.49 16.35
N THR A 54 -5.92 12.18 16.63
CA THR A 54 -4.82 13.13 16.43
C THR A 54 -4.66 13.56 14.97
N PHE A 55 -4.77 12.64 14.01
CA PHE A 55 -4.71 13.00 12.58
C PHE A 55 -5.88 13.89 12.14
N THR A 56 -7.07 13.65 12.70
CA THR A 56 -8.26 14.47 12.41
C THR A 56 -8.11 15.89 12.96
N ASP A 57 -7.61 16.02 14.20
CA ASP A 57 -7.40 17.31 14.85
C ASP A 57 -6.30 18.13 14.17
N LEU A 58 -5.23 17.46 13.73
CA LEU A 58 -4.12 18.10 13.01
C LEU A 58 -4.46 18.41 11.54
N LYS A 59 -5.59 17.90 11.01
CA LYS A 59 -6.00 18.03 9.61
C LYS A 59 -4.92 17.59 8.62
N VAL A 60 -4.15 16.57 8.99
CA VAL A 60 -3.08 16.00 8.14
C VAL A 60 -3.67 14.88 7.30
N LEU A 61 -3.58 15.02 5.99
CA LEU A 61 -3.95 13.99 5.03
C LEU A 61 -2.68 13.24 4.57
N PRO A 62 -2.59 11.91 4.74
CA PRO A 62 -1.38 11.16 4.39
C PRO A 62 -0.94 11.32 2.93
N HIS A 63 -1.90 11.37 2.01
CA HIS A 63 -1.61 11.51 0.60
C HIS A 63 -1.00 12.88 0.29
N GLU A 64 -1.47 13.96 0.91
CA GLU A 64 -0.87 15.29 0.74
C GLU A 64 0.58 15.30 1.25
N PHE A 65 0.84 14.65 2.39
CA PHE A 65 2.21 14.51 2.90
C PHE A 65 3.11 13.71 1.95
N ILE A 66 2.62 12.60 1.37
CA ILE A 66 3.38 11.84 0.37
C ILE A 66 3.70 12.71 -0.84
N TYR A 67 2.70 13.42 -1.37
CA TYR A 67 2.84 14.26 -2.56
C TYR A 67 3.89 15.34 -2.35
N ASP A 68 3.84 16.03 -1.21
CA ASP A 68 4.83 17.06 -0.86
C ASP A 68 6.23 16.45 -0.63
N LYS A 69 6.33 15.30 0.04
CA LYS A 69 7.62 14.67 0.36
C LYS A 69 8.37 14.20 -0.88
N TYR A 70 7.65 13.67 -1.87
CA TYR A 70 8.23 13.02 -3.05
C TYR A 70 8.15 13.86 -4.33
N ASP A 71 7.73 15.13 -4.22
CA ASP A 71 7.51 16.07 -5.32
C ASP A 71 6.71 15.40 -6.43
N THR A 72 5.49 14.99 -6.09
CA THR A 72 4.58 14.29 -7.00
C THR A 72 3.14 14.73 -6.77
N ASP A 73 2.24 14.38 -7.70
CA ASP A 73 0.81 14.57 -7.55
C ASP A 73 0.02 13.26 -7.64
N SER A 74 -1.30 13.37 -7.45
CA SER A 74 -2.22 12.24 -7.50
C SER A 74 -2.31 11.56 -8.86
N LEU A 75 -2.14 12.31 -9.95
CA LEU A 75 -2.25 11.77 -11.31
C LEU A 75 -1.01 10.92 -11.60
N THR A 76 0.17 11.49 -11.40
CA THR A 76 1.46 10.83 -11.58
C THR A 76 1.55 9.58 -10.71
N PHE A 77 1.05 9.65 -9.47
CA PHE A 77 1.00 8.50 -8.57
C PHE A 77 0.08 7.39 -9.12
N ALA A 78 -1.12 7.74 -9.58
CA ALA A 78 -2.06 6.78 -10.14
C ALA A 78 -1.50 6.09 -11.39
N GLU A 79 -0.87 6.84 -12.28
CA GLU A 79 -0.25 6.30 -13.51
C GLU A 79 0.92 5.36 -13.19
N ASN A 80 1.78 5.72 -12.23
CA ASN A 80 2.85 4.84 -11.77
C ASN A 80 2.31 3.58 -11.08
N LEU A 81 1.30 3.72 -10.22
CA LEU A 81 0.65 2.58 -9.57
C LEU A 81 0.03 1.64 -10.60
N GLU A 82 -0.66 2.19 -11.60
CA GLU A 82 -1.25 1.43 -12.70
C GLU A 82 -0.18 0.66 -13.48
N TYR A 83 0.94 1.31 -13.81
CA TYR A 83 2.07 0.67 -14.49
C TYR A 83 2.58 -0.57 -13.75
N TYR A 84 2.76 -0.49 -12.42
CA TYR A 84 3.21 -1.64 -11.64
C TYR A 84 2.12 -2.70 -11.47
N THR A 85 0.90 -2.31 -11.11
CA THR A 85 -0.22 -3.25 -10.83
C THR A 85 -0.66 -4.05 -12.05
N ASP A 86 -0.55 -3.50 -13.26
CA ASP A 86 -0.76 -4.21 -14.52
C ASP A 86 0.32 -5.29 -14.80
N ARG A 87 1.46 -5.23 -14.07
CA ARG A 87 2.59 -6.16 -14.18
C ARG A 87 2.72 -6.95 -12.88
N ASN A 88 1.84 -7.93 -12.67
CA ASN A 88 1.77 -8.76 -11.45
C ASN A 88 3.13 -9.19 -10.87
N ASP A 89 4.01 -9.83 -11.65
CA ASP A 89 5.32 -10.28 -11.15
C ASP A 89 6.18 -9.11 -10.63
N LYS A 90 6.15 -7.97 -11.33
CA LYS A 90 6.87 -6.76 -10.93
C LYS A 90 6.26 -6.11 -9.71
N TYR A 91 4.94 -6.09 -9.61
CA TYR A 91 4.25 -5.58 -8.43
C TYR A 91 4.56 -6.42 -7.19
N LEU A 92 4.57 -7.75 -7.31
CA LEU A 92 4.92 -8.66 -6.21
C LEU A 92 6.37 -8.46 -5.74
N GLU A 93 7.33 -8.36 -6.67
CA GLU A 93 8.73 -8.06 -6.36
C GLU A 93 8.87 -6.71 -5.62
N LEU A 94 8.14 -5.69 -6.08
CA LEU A 94 8.14 -4.36 -5.45
C LEU A 94 7.56 -4.42 -4.04
N MET A 95 6.43 -5.11 -3.84
CA MET A 95 5.79 -5.26 -2.53
C MET A 95 6.64 -6.08 -1.55
N GLU A 96 7.40 -7.07 -2.02
CA GLU A 96 8.36 -7.80 -1.19
C GLU A 96 9.45 -6.86 -0.64
N GLN A 97 9.99 -5.97 -1.48
CA GLN A 97 10.98 -4.98 -1.05
C GLN A 97 10.39 -3.95 -0.08
N VAL A 98 9.15 -3.48 -0.32
CA VAL A 98 8.41 -2.62 0.62
C VAL A 98 8.28 -3.31 1.97
N LYS A 99 7.88 -4.58 1.99
CA LYS A 99 7.78 -5.38 3.21
C LYS A 99 9.12 -5.46 3.95
N THR A 100 10.21 -5.80 3.25
CA THR A 100 11.55 -5.84 3.86
C THR A 100 11.94 -4.50 4.46
N LYS A 101 11.67 -3.38 3.78
CA LYS A 101 11.95 -2.04 4.31
C LYS A 101 11.16 -1.78 5.60
N MET A 102 9.89 -2.18 5.65
CA MET A 102 9.04 -2.05 6.85
C MET A 102 9.52 -2.93 8.01
N GLU A 103 9.98 -4.15 7.73
CA GLU A 103 10.57 -5.05 8.73
C GLU A 103 11.84 -4.46 9.33
N VAL A 104 12.75 -3.95 8.50
CA VAL A 104 13.96 -3.26 8.97
C VAL A 104 13.61 -2.05 9.83
N LEU A 105 12.61 -1.26 9.44
CA LEU A 105 12.14 -0.12 10.22
C LEU A 105 11.62 -0.56 11.60
N ARG A 106 10.77 -1.59 11.64
CA ARG A 106 10.24 -2.16 12.89
C ARG A 106 11.38 -2.65 13.79
N ASP A 107 12.29 -3.45 13.25
CA ASP A 107 13.40 -4.03 14.02
C ASP A 107 14.35 -2.93 14.55
N THR A 108 14.53 -1.85 13.79
CA THR A 108 15.27 -0.65 14.23
C THR A 108 14.58 0.03 15.40
N ILE A 109 13.25 0.17 15.35
CA ILE A 109 12.47 0.76 16.44
C ILE A 109 12.55 -0.13 17.69
N ASP A 110 12.37 -1.44 17.55
CA ASP A 110 12.37 -2.41 18.66
C ASP A 110 13.76 -2.50 19.35
N SER A 111 14.83 -2.50 18.57
CA SER A 111 16.21 -2.48 19.09
C SER A 111 16.51 -1.18 19.85
N ASN A 112 16.03 -0.03 19.36
CA ASN A 112 16.16 1.24 20.06
C ASN A 112 15.35 1.27 21.37
N MET A 113 14.13 0.70 21.39
CA MET A 113 13.30 0.62 22.59
C MET A 113 13.88 -0.32 23.66
N SER A 114 14.43 -1.47 23.26
CA SER A 114 15.08 -2.41 24.19
C SER A 114 16.36 -1.83 24.80
N THR A 115 17.10 -1.02 24.04
CA THR A 115 18.25 -0.26 24.55
C THR A 115 17.80 0.82 25.54
N GLN A 116 16.70 1.53 25.27
CA GLN A 116 16.17 2.58 26.14
C GLN A 116 15.58 2.06 27.46
N LYS A 117 15.01 0.84 27.50
CA LYS A 117 14.52 0.19 28.74
C LYS A 117 15.61 0.02 29.81
N THR A 118 16.90 0.04 29.43
CA THR A 118 18.01 -0.03 30.41
C THR A 118 18.36 1.31 31.07
N SER A 119 17.78 2.44 30.62
CA SER A 119 18.15 3.78 31.14
C SER A 119 16.97 4.70 31.56
N GLY A 120 15.71 4.26 31.58
CA GLY A 120 14.63 5.10 32.09
C GLY A 120 13.27 4.41 32.16
N SER A 121 12.71 4.33 33.36
CA SER A 121 11.34 3.84 33.63
C SER A 121 10.29 4.84 33.15
N ALA A 122 9.37 4.41 32.26
CA ALA A 122 7.91 4.62 32.34
C ALA A 122 7.19 4.16 31.05
N SER A 123 6.44 3.06 31.20
CA SER A 123 5.33 2.50 30.40
C SER A 123 4.78 3.29 29.19
N LEU A 124 4.78 2.66 28.02
CA LEU A 124 3.64 2.59 27.09
C LEU A 124 3.71 1.22 26.37
N GLU A 125 2.88 0.26 26.77
CA GLU A 125 2.68 -0.98 26.02
C GLU A 125 1.66 -0.73 24.90
N PRO A 126 1.98 -0.96 23.61
CA PRO A 126 0.95 -1.13 22.60
C PRO A 126 0.36 -2.53 22.78
N LYS A 127 -0.85 -2.59 23.33
CA LYS A 127 -1.64 -3.82 23.35
C LYS A 127 -2.16 -4.08 21.93
N VAL A 128 -1.34 -4.72 21.09
CA VAL A 128 -1.83 -5.34 19.85
C VAL A 128 -2.50 -6.65 20.24
N SER A 129 -3.79 -6.59 20.50
CA SER A 129 -4.65 -7.78 20.48
C SER A 129 -4.92 -8.12 19.02
N LEU A 130 -4.27 -9.19 18.54
CA LEU A 130 -4.82 -9.96 17.43
C LEU A 130 -6.07 -10.66 18.00
N GLU A 131 -7.25 -10.08 17.80
CA GLU A 131 -8.48 -10.87 17.85
C GLU A 131 -8.49 -11.71 16.58
N GLU A 132 -8.32 -13.03 16.74
CA GLU A 132 -8.66 -13.98 15.68
C GLU A 132 -10.17 -13.87 15.44
N ASP A 133 -10.55 -13.58 14.21
CA ASP A 133 -11.94 -13.57 13.76
C ASP A 133 -12.51 -15.00 13.87
N PRO A 134 -13.52 -15.25 14.73
CA PRO A 134 -14.09 -16.57 14.92
C PRO A 134 -15.02 -17.02 13.78
N ASP A 135 -15.29 -16.19 12.76
CA ASP A 135 -16.26 -16.49 11.71
C ASP A 135 -15.61 -16.83 10.34
N ASN A 136 -14.41 -17.41 10.33
CA ASN A 136 -13.88 -18.09 9.14
C ASN A 136 -14.24 -19.59 9.17
N ASP A 137 -15.51 -19.87 8.88
CA ASP A 137 -16.05 -21.19 8.50
C ASP A 137 -16.53 -21.13 7.04
#